data_AF-A0A661AAT1-F1
#
_entry.id   AF-A0A661AAT1-F1
#
_cell.length_a   1.000
_cell.length_b   1.000
_cell.length_c   1.000
_cell.angle_alpha   90.00
_cell.angle_beta   90.00
_cell.angle_gamma   90.00
#
_symmetry.space_group_name_H-M   'P 1'
#
loop_
_entity.id
_entity.type
_entity.pdbx_description
1 polymer ?
#
loop_
_entity_poly.entity_id
_entity_poly.type
_entity_poly.pdbx_seq_one_letter_code
_entity_poly.pdbx_strand_id
1 'polypeptide(L)'
;SISFESAGLSFNYYKIKKVLYFDFIRINDFFISTKEKAFVDAVYLWSFGKYTIDFDSLDFDKLDKDRLKSVIQPYPEKTKRMVRKLCSI
;
A
#
# COMPACT_ATOMS: atom_id res chain seq x y z
N SER A 1 -10.75 7.08 -11.32
CA SER A 1 -10.26 7.90 -10.20
C SER A 1 -10.96 9.24 -10.28
N ILE A 2 -10.97 9.98 -9.18
CA ILE A 2 -11.43 11.37 -9.16
C ILE A 2 -10.26 12.20 -8.66
N SER A 3 -10.00 13.32 -9.31
CA SER A 3 -8.97 14.27 -8.91
C SER A 3 -9.65 15.56 -8.46
N PHE A 4 -9.21 16.10 -7.33
CA PHE A 4 -9.74 17.33 -6.75
C PHE A 4 -8.58 18.27 -6.46
N GLU A 5 -8.72 19.53 -6.84
CA GLU A 5 -7.70 20.56 -6.59
C GLU A 5 -8.18 21.53 -5.52
N SER A 6 -7.31 21.83 -4.54
CA SER A 6 -7.60 22.80 -3.49
C SER A 6 -6.30 23.41 -2.98
N ALA A 7 -6.24 24.74 -2.89
CA ALA A 7 -5.08 25.49 -2.40
C ALA A 7 -3.74 25.11 -3.06
N GLY A 8 -3.76 24.80 -4.37
CA GLY A 8 -2.57 24.37 -5.12
C GLY A 8 -2.15 22.92 -4.88
N LEU A 9 -2.93 22.14 -4.13
CA LEU A 9 -2.71 20.71 -3.91
C LEU A 9 -3.69 19.88 -4.75
N SER A 10 -3.20 18.78 -5.31
CA SER A 10 -3.99 17.81 -6.06
C SER A 10 -4.22 16.55 -5.23
N PHE A 11 -5.49 16.21 -5.02
CA PHE A 11 -5.93 15.03 -4.29
C PHE A 11 -6.48 14.00 -5.27
N ASN A 12 -5.88 12.81 -5.29
CA ASN A 12 -6.29 11.73 -6.17
C ASN A 12 -6.98 10.61 -5.40
N TYR A 13 -8.23 10.35 -5.72
CA TYR A 13 -9.06 9.33 -5.10
C TYR A 13 -9.19 8.10 -6.00
N TYR A 14 -8.86 6.93 -5.44
CA TYR A 14 -8.93 5.66 -6.13
C TYR A 14 -9.88 4.72 -5.39
N LYS A 15 -10.90 4.22 -6.10
CA LYS A 15 -11.74 3.14 -5.59
C LYS A 15 -10.96 1.84 -5.66
N ILE A 16 -10.74 1.21 -4.51
CA ILE A 16 -10.14 -0.12 -4.41
C ILE A 16 -11.23 -1.21 -4.33
N LYS A 17 -10.87 -2.45 -4.65
CA LYS A 17 -11.79 -3.59 -4.47
C LYS A 17 -11.98 -3.85 -2.98
N LYS A 18 -13.20 -4.23 -2.57
CA LYS A 18 -13.53 -4.53 -1.16
C LYS A 18 -12.60 -5.59 -0.54
N VAL A 19 -12.19 -6.58 -1.32
CA VAL A 19 -11.23 -7.63 -0.89
C VAL A 19 -9.86 -7.07 -0.50
N LEU A 20 -9.51 -5.86 -0.96
CA LEU A 20 -8.27 -5.18 -0.62
C LEU A 20 -8.43 -4.23 0.58
N TYR A 21 -9.63 -4.12 1.18
CA TYR A 21 -9.88 -3.28 2.35
C TYR A 21 -9.87 -4.13 3.63
N PHE A 22 -8.67 -4.40 4.16
CA PHE A 22 -8.44 -5.21 5.35
C PHE A 22 -7.12 -4.81 6.04
N ASP A 23 -6.76 -5.50 7.11
CA ASP A 23 -5.50 -5.31 7.85
C ASP A 23 -5.32 -3.91 8.46
N PHE A 24 -6.36 -3.51 9.21
CA PHE A 24 -6.38 -2.28 10.00
C PHE A 24 -6.37 -2.59 11.49
N ILE A 25 -5.71 -1.73 12.26
CA ILE A 25 -5.73 -1.72 13.72
C ILE A 25 -6.45 -0.48 14.23
N ARG A 26 -7.19 -0.60 15.32
CA ARG A 26 -7.87 0.54 15.94
C ARG A 26 -6.95 1.21 16.95
N ILE A 27 -6.63 2.48 16.71
CA ILE A 27 -5.81 3.31 17.61
C ILE A 27 -6.55 4.64 17.80
N ASN A 28 -6.85 5.02 19.05
CA ASN A 28 -7.53 6.28 19.38
C ASN A 28 -8.79 6.54 18.52
N ASP A 29 -9.62 5.52 18.35
CA ASP A 29 -10.84 5.54 17.51
C ASP A 29 -10.65 5.67 16.00
N PHE A 30 -9.40 5.63 15.51
CA PHE A 30 -9.09 5.56 14.09
C PHE A 30 -8.72 4.14 13.67
N PHE A 31 -9.14 3.74 12.47
CA PHE A 31 -8.64 2.54 11.82
C PHE A 31 -7.41 2.90 10.99
N ILE A 32 -6.25 2.45 11.45
CA ILE A 32 -4.97 2.71 10.81
C ILE A 32 -4.49 1.41 10.17
N SER A 33 -4.06 1.47 8.91
CA SER A 33 -3.45 0.30 8.25
C SER A 33 -2.19 -0.12 9.00
N THR A 34 -1.94 -1.42 9.08
CA THR A 34 -0.60 -1.88 9.49
C THR A 34 0.48 -1.33 8.53
N LYS A 35 1.74 -1.30 8.97
CA LYS A 35 2.86 -0.87 8.12
C LYS A 35 2.98 -1.75 6.87
N GLU A 36 2.74 -3.06 7.00
CA GLU A 36 2.71 -4.02 5.88
C GLU A 36 1.60 -3.68 4.89
N LYS A 37 0.38 -3.43 5.38
CA LYS A 37 -0.75 -3.07 4.54
C LYS A 37 -0.54 -1.77 3.80
N ALA A 38 -0.10 -0.73 4.52
CA ALA A 38 0.19 0.58 3.96
C ALA A 38 1.25 0.49 2.84
N PHE A 39 2.32 -0.27 3.08
CA PHE A 39 3.34 -0.52 2.07
C PHE A 39 2.79 -1.25 0.85
N VAL A 40 2.06 -2.35 1.03
CA VAL A 40 1.51 -3.13 -0.10
C VAL A 40 0.46 -2.34 -0.89
N ASP A 41 -0.36 -1.51 -0.23
CA ASP A 41 -1.29 -0.58 -0.90
C ASP A 41 -0.56 0.44 -1.77
N ALA A 42 0.53 1.02 -1.25
CA ALA A 42 1.34 1.97 -2.00
C ALA A 42 2.00 1.29 -3.22
N VAL A 43 2.58 0.10 -3.04
CA VAL A 43 3.14 -0.70 -4.15
C VAL A 43 2.05 -1.12 -5.15
N TYR A 44 0.84 -1.44 -4.68
CA TYR A 44 -0.29 -1.75 -5.54
C TYR A 44 -0.59 -0.56 -6.46
N LEU A 45 -0.81 0.63 -5.92
CA LEU A 45 -1.09 1.83 -6.72
C LEU A 45 0.09 2.22 -7.62
N TRP A 46 1.33 2.15 -7.10
CA TRP A 46 2.55 2.38 -7.87
C TRP A 46 2.68 1.43 -9.06
N SER A 47 2.35 0.14 -8.87
CA SER A 47 2.39 -0.87 -9.93
C SER A 47 1.47 -0.55 -11.10
N PHE A 48 0.45 0.30 -10.91
CA PHE A 48 -0.46 0.77 -11.95
C PHE A 48 -0.17 2.21 -12.42
N GLY A 49 0.94 2.82 -11.99
CA GLY A 49 1.27 4.21 -12.32
C GLY A 49 0.33 5.24 -11.68
N LYS A 50 -0.33 4.88 -10.57
CA LYS A 50 -1.33 5.71 -9.89
C LYS A 50 -0.79 6.41 -8.63
N TYR A 51 0.44 6.09 -8.24
CA TYR A 51 1.08 6.64 -7.07
C TYR A 51 2.59 6.64 -7.28
N THR A 52 3.25 7.72 -6.87
CA THR A 52 4.71 7.80 -6.87
C THR A 52 5.19 7.48 -5.47
N ILE A 53 6.16 6.58 -5.37
CA ILE A 53 6.74 6.17 -4.09
C ILE A 53 8.26 6.30 -4.20
N ASP A 54 8.86 6.93 -3.18
CA ASP A 54 10.30 7.01 -3.02
C ASP A 54 10.75 5.80 -2.18
N PHE A 55 11.17 4.74 -2.86
CA PHE A 55 11.62 3.52 -2.21
C PHE A 55 12.93 3.70 -1.45
N ASP A 56 13.78 4.65 -1.84
CA ASP A 56 15.07 4.89 -1.20
C ASP A 56 14.90 5.52 0.19
N SER A 57 13.75 6.17 0.42
CA SER A 57 13.36 6.72 1.74
C SER A 57 12.83 5.68 2.73
N LEU A 58 12.58 4.44 2.30
CA LEU A 58 11.94 3.41 3.11
C LEU A 58 12.97 2.48 3.77
N ASP A 59 12.71 2.16 5.03
CA ASP A 59 13.44 1.14 5.78
C ASP A 59 12.67 -0.19 5.73
N PHE A 60 13.07 -1.08 4.82
CA PHE A 60 12.41 -2.38 4.62
C PHE A 60 12.64 -3.36 5.76
N ASP A 61 13.69 -3.18 6.58
CA ASP A 61 13.97 -4.06 7.71
C ASP A 61 12.95 -3.87 8.85
N LYS A 62 12.23 -2.75 8.84
CA LYS A 62 11.10 -2.53 9.75
C LYS A 62 9.87 -3.34 9.37
N LEU A 63 9.77 -3.96 8.20
CA LEU A 63 8.60 -4.76 7.82
C LEU A 63 8.70 -6.19 8.36
N ASP A 64 7.60 -6.70 8.91
CA ASP A 64 7.47 -8.11 9.24
C ASP A 64 7.24 -8.92 7.97
N LYS A 65 8.25 -9.70 7.57
CA LYS A 65 8.27 -10.48 6.33
C LYS A 65 7.18 -11.55 6.28
N ASP A 66 6.85 -12.18 7.41
CA ASP A 66 5.83 -13.24 7.44
C ASP A 66 4.42 -12.66 7.40
N ARG A 67 4.22 -11.51 8.04
CA ARG A 67 3.00 -10.73 7.87
C ARG A 67 2.87 -10.23 6.43
N LEU A 68 3.95 -9.75 5.81
CA LEU A 68 3.96 -9.29 4.42
C LEU A 68 3.47 -10.39 3.46
N LYS A 69 3.98 -11.62 3.61
CA LYS A 69 3.55 -12.80 2.84
C LYS A 69 2.05 -13.05 2.94
N SER A 70 1.46 -12.80 4.11
CA SER A 70 0.01 -12.96 4.34
C SER A 70 -0.78 -11.81 3.72
N VAL A 71 -0.31 -10.57 3.91
CA VAL A 71 -0.97 -9.35 3.41
C VAL A 71 -0.98 -9.27 1.89
N ILE A 72 0.05 -9.77 1.18
CA ILE A 72 0.07 -9.71 -0.29
C ILE A 72 -0.89 -10.70 -0.97
N GLN A 73 -1.44 -11.70 -0.26
CA GLN A 73 -2.24 -12.77 -0.87
C GLN A 73 -3.44 -12.31 -1.72
N PRO A 74 -4.31 -11.39 -1.26
CA PRO A 74 -5.46 -10.95 -2.03
C PRO A 74 -5.12 -10.02 -3.20
N TYR A 75 -3.87 -9.56 -3.34
CA TYR A 75 -3.46 -8.64 -4.40
C TYR A 75 -3.20 -9.37 -5.72
N PRO A 76 -3.21 -8.66 -6.87
CA PRO A 76 -2.82 -9.26 -8.14
C PRO A 76 -1.34 -9.68 -8.19
N GLU A 77 -1.02 -10.68 -9.01
CA GLU A 77 0.36 -11.21 -9.15
C GLU A 77 1.41 -10.15 -9.51
N LYS A 78 1.02 -9.11 -10.26
CA LYS A 78 1.90 -7.97 -10.56
C LYS A 78 2.42 -7.31 -9.28
N THR A 79 1.52 -7.03 -8.34
CA THR A 79 1.84 -6.42 -7.04
C THR A 79 2.64 -7.38 -6.17
N LYS A 80 2.23 -8.66 -6.09
CA LYS A 80 2.98 -9.67 -5.33
C LYS A 80 4.43 -9.76 -5.79
N ARG A 81 4.66 -9.84 -7.11
CA ARG A 81 6.02 -9.90 -7.68
C ARG A 81 6.86 -8.68 -7.33
N MET A 82 6.27 -7.48 -7.35
CA MET A 82 6.97 -6.25 -6.99
C MET A 82 7.34 -6.22 -5.51
N VAL A 83 6.40 -6.56 -4.62
CA VAL A 83 6.66 -6.63 -3.17
C VAL A 83 7.76 -7.64 -2.86
N ARG A 84 7.68 -8.84 -3.44
CA ARG A 84 8.72 -9.87 -3.30
C ARG A 84 10.10 -9.39 -3.73
N LYS A 85 10.18 -8.68 -4.87
CA LYS A 85 11.44 -8.10 -5.37
C LYS A 85 12.00 -7.03 -4.42
N LEU A 86 11.15 -6.14 -3.91
CA LEU A 86 11.57 -5.04 -3.04
C LEU A 86 12.02 -5.53 -1.67
N CYS A 87 11.31 -6.51 -1.10
CA CYS A 87 11.55 -6.98 0.27
C CYS A 87 12.37 -8.28 0.34
N SER A 88 12.74 -8.85 -0.81
CA SER A 88 13.44 -10.14 -0.93
C SER A 88 12.73 -11.29 -0.19
N ILE A 89 11.44 -11.51 -0.48
CA ILE A 89 10.58 -12.56 0.12
C ILE A 89 9.85 -13.43 -0.90
#